data_AF-A0A0W1EZS2-F1
#
_entry.id   AF-A0A0W1EZS2-F1
#
_cell.length_a   1.000
_cell.length_b   1.000
_cell.length_c   1.000
_cell.angle_alpha   90.00
_cell.angle_beta   90.00
_cell.angle_gamma   90.00
#
_symmetry.space_group_name_H-M   'P 1'
#
loop_
_entity.id
_entity.type
_entity.pdbx_description
1 polymer ?
#
loop_
_entity_poly.entity_id
_entity_poly.type
_entity_poly.pdbx_seq_one_letter_code
_entity_poly.pdbx_strand_id
1 'polypeptide(L)'
;MRMRVLAALTPLILASCGGGGSGGGGTPPAANVPPTFTSLQTASVTENTAAAYQATASDPNGDALTFAIDGGADAALFSITAAGALRFNSAPDYDLPGDANGDNVYTVQLRVSDASASATQTVNITVTNSREGIAVARVGTGFSQPTYVLGIPGSSDVYVLEKAGRVYRLNPSTGVKTLRFTVGDLSIDGERGLLSMALLPNPANSDRFMIYCTNAAGDIEIREYGTLSGTPQILARLTIPHPGANNHNGGSMVFGPDGFLYVGVGDGGGAGDPGNNAQNPNSRLGKILRIRVVEDPYAGASPTFFTPAPGNPYIGGGGDPYVYALGLRNPFRTSFSGSALIIGDVGQGAVEEIDLVTTTAPGLNFGWRFKEGTQPFTGTAPGGLTDPVAEYGHGSGPRQGNSITGGYVYRGPVTSLQGQYVFADFVSGNIWSVPFASLVPGQTLASSRFARRNEDFAPDAGTLNSIASFGEDSAGNLFLISIGGDIFMVRPGT
;
A
#
# COMPACT_ATOMS: atom_id res chain seq x y z
N MET A 1 -75.84 25.29 -43.28
CA MET A 1 -76.10 26.73 -43.18
C MET A 1 -75.54 27.40 -44.43
N ARG A 2 -76.38 28.16 -45.14
CA ARG A 2 -76.04 29.04 -46.29
C ARG A 2 -74.92 30.02 -45.88
N MET A 3 -74.11 30.70 -46.69
CA MET A 3 -74.28 31.29 -48.04
C MET A 3 -72.91 31.89 -48.50
N ARG A 4 -72.68 31.89 -49.83
CA ARG A 4 -71.95 32.81 -50.76
C ARG A 4 -71.25 34.08 -50.17
N VAL A 5 -70.14 34.60 -50.73
CA VAL A 5 -70.01 35.51 -51.92
C VAL A 5 -68.49 35.87 -52.03
N LEU A 6 -67.72 35.69 -53.11
CA LEU A 6 -67.59 36.35 -54.44
C LEU A 6 -66.59 37.54 -54.50
N ALA A 7 -65.69 37.50 -55.51
CA ALA A 7 -65.05 38.59 -56.31
C ALA A 7 -63.54 38.32 -56.52
N ALA A 8 -63.03 37.81 -57.65
CA ALA A 8 -62.98 38.32 -59.03
C ALA A 8 -61.96 39.46 -59.24
N LEU A 9 -60.88 39.21 -59.99
CA LEU A 9 -60.64 39.75 -61.35
C LEU A 9 -59.17 39.56 -61.78
N THR A 10 -58.99 38.99 -62.97
CA THR A 10 -57.82 39.11 -63.86
C THR A 10 -58.08 40.26 -64.85
N PRO A 11 -57.05 40.98 -65.32
CA PRO A 11 -56.70 40.96 -66.75
C PRO A 11 -55.16 40.97 -66.99
N LEU A 12 -54.60 40.17 -67.91
CA LEU A 12 -54.48 40.33 -69.37
C LEU A 12 -53.27 41.20 -69.84
N ILE A 13 -52.27 40.48 -70.37
CA ILE A 13 -51.29 40.78 -71.46
C ILE A 13 -50.29 41.93 -71.30
N LEU A 14 -48.99 41.59 -71.43
CA LEU A 14 -48.09 42.12 -72.48
C LEU A 14 -46.79 41.30 -72.53
N ALA A 15 -46.54 40.71 -73.70
CA ALA A 15 -45.26 40.11 -74.07
C ALA A 15 -44.25 41.22 -74.38
N SER A 16 -43.03 41.04 -73.89
CA SER A 16 -41.86 41.83 -74.30
C SER A 16 -40.66 40.88 -74.34
N CYS A 17 -40.20 40.58 -75.56
CA CYS A 17 -38.91 39.97 -75.81
C CYS A 17 -37.80 41.02 -75.64
N GLY A 18 -36.80 40.70 -74.84
CA GLY A 18 -35.53 41.41 -74.73
C GLY A 18 -34.76 40.70 -73.62
N GLY A 19 -33.58 40.13 -73.80
CA GLY A 19 -32.49 40.42 -74.72
C GLY A 19 -31.26 39.99 -73.90
N GLY A 20 -30.47 39.06 -74.44
CA GLY A 20 -29.46 38.32 -73.70
C GLY A 20 -28.48 39.19 -72.91
N GLY A 21 -28.37 38.90 -71.61
CA GLY A 21 -27.17 39.14 -70.84
C GLY A 21 -26.66 37.79 -70.36
N SER A 22 -25.55 37.32 -70.93
CA SER A 22 -24.81 36.17 -70.44
C SER A 22 -24.17 36.54 -69.10
N GLY A 23 -24.97 36.57 -68.03
CA GLY A 23 -24.45 36.47 -66.69
C GLY A 23 -23.90 35.07 -66.55
N GLY A 24 -22.57 34.93 -66.50
CA GLY A 24 -21.90 33.68 -66.22
C GLY A 24 -22.50 33.11 -64.94
N GLY A 25 -23.39 32.12 -65.10
CA GLY A 25 -23.89 31.31 -64.02
C GLY A 25 -22.72 30.48 -63.53
N GLY A 26 -21.87 31.10 -62.70
CA GLY A 26 -21.06 30.34 -61.77
C GLY A 26 -22.05 29.45 -61.04
N THR A 27 -21.94 28.14 -61.24
CA THR A 27 -22.57 27.15 -60.37
C THR A 27 -22.41 27.64 -58.93
N PRO A 28 -23.50 27.73 -58.13
CA PRO A 28 -23.37 28.09 -56.72
C PRO A 28 -22.23 27.29 -56.12
N PRO A 29 -21.36 27.89 -55.28
CA PRO A 29 -20.34 27.13 -54.58
C PRO A 29 -21.01 25.90 -53.96
N ALA A 30 -20.39 24.73 -54.11
CA ALA A 30 -20.92 23.51 -53.52
C ALA A 30 -21.18 23.77 -52.02
N ALA A 31 -22.36 23.36 -51.52
CA ALA A 31 -22.68 23.54 -50.11
C ALA A 31 -21.63 22.84 -49.24
N ASN A 32 -21.16 23.53 -48.20
CA ASN A 32 -20.20 22.97 -47.24
C ASN A 32 -20.82 21.77 -46.51
N VAL A 33 -20.12 20.64 -46.49
CA VAL A 33 -20.51 19.45 -45.73
C VAL A 33 -19.56 19.35 -44.52
N PRO A 34 -20.07 19.24 -43.28
CA PRO A 34 -19.20 19.19 -42.11
C PRO A 34 -18.21 18.02 -42.16
N PRO A 35 -17.01 18.19 -41.57
CA PRO A 35 -16.03 17.11 -41.47
C PRO A 35 -16.56 15.96 -40.61
N THR A 36 -16.06 14.76 -40.86
CA THR A 36 -16.39 13.55 -40.09
C THR A 36 -15.14 12.90 -39.54
N PHE A 37 -15.17 12.51 -38.27
CA PHE A 37 -14.08 11.73 -37.68
C PHE A 37 -13.97 10.35 -38.35
N THR A 38 -12.73 9.94 -38.62
CA THR A 38 -12.38 8.62 -39.13
C THR A 38 -11.65 7.77 -38.10
N SER A 39 -11.19 8.39 -37.00
CA SER A 39 -10.54 7.71 -35.89
C SER A 39 -11.54 7.06 -34.91
N LEU A 40 -11.10 6.04 -34.17
CA LEU A 40 -11.94 5.25 -33.25
C LEU A 40 -12.34 6.03 -31.99
N GLN A 41 -13.46 5.67 -31.37
CA GLN A 41 -13.91 6.29 -30.10
C GLN A 41 -13.17 5.75 -28.87
N THR A 42 -12.28 4.77 -29.03
CA THR A 42 -11.51 4.19 -27.95
C THR A 42 -10.06 4.02 -28.36
N ALA A 43 -9.16 4.16 -27.38
CA ALA A 43 -7.76 3.78 -27.52
C ALA A 43 -7.21 3.33 -26.17
N SER A 44 -6.05 2.69 -26.21
CA SER A 44 -5.34 2.29 -25.01
C SER A 44 -3.90 2.74 -25.09
N VAL A 45 -3.36 3.16 -23.94
CA VAL A 45 -1.97 3.55 -23.80
C VAL A 45 -1.41 2.93 -22.54
N THR A 46 -0.16 2.48 -22.59
CA THR A 46 0.55 2.10 -21.37
C THR A 46 0.81 3.35 -20.54
N GLU A 47 0.68 3.24 -19.21
CA GLU A 47 1.07 4.31 -18.29
C GLU A 47 2.51 4.81 -18.53
N ASN A 48 2.88 5.91 -17.88
CA ASN A 48 4.17 6.57 -18.06
C ASN A 48 4.42 7.06 -19.50
N THR A 49 3.39 7.08 -20.35
CA THR A 49 3.44 7.57 -21.73
C THR A 49 2.52 8.77 -21.95
N ALA A 50 3.08 9.91 -22.31
CA ALA A 50 2.31 11.14 -22.52
C ALA A 50 1.55 11.18 -23.87
N ALA A 51 1.97 10.43 -24.89
CA ALA A 51 1.23 10.37 -26.15
C ALA A 51 -0.02 9.49 -25.99
N ALA A 52 -1.21 10.04 -26.23
CA ALA A 52 -2.46 9.34 -25.92
C ALA A 52 -3.17 8.79 -27.15
N TYR A 53 -3.30 9.61 -28.19
CA TYR A 53 -4.18 9.32 -29.32
C TYR A 53 -3.88 10.23 -30.52
N GLN A 54 -4.19 9.76 -31.73
CA GLN A 54 -4.14 10.56 -32.94
C GLN A 54 -5.55 10.63 -33.54
N ALA A 55 -6.16 11.81 -33.46
CA ALA A 55 -7.44 12.08 -34.10
C ALA A 55 -7.25 12.20 -35.62
N THR A 56 -8.14 11.59 -36.37
CA THR A 56 -8.20 11.71 -37.83
C THR A 56 -9.63 11.96 -38.27
N ALA A 57 -9.77 12.71 -39.35
CA ALA A 57 -11.05 13.08 -39.93
C ALA A 57 -10.92 13.22 -41.45
N SER A 58 -12.05 13.20 -42.13
CA SER A 58 -12.14 13.50 -43.56
C SER A 58 -13.17 14.59 -43.79
N ASP A 59 -12.91 15.39 -44.81
CA ASP A 59 -13.82 16.42 -45.27
C ASP A 59 -14.27 16.12 -46.71
N PRO A 60 -15.58 16.07 -47.01
CA PRO A 60 -16.06 15.81 -48.37
C PRO A 60 -15.70 16.90 -49.38
N ASN A 61 -15.51 18.14 -48.92
CA ASN A 61 -15.14 19.28 -49.75
C ASN A 61 -13.61 19.40 -49.91
N GLY A 62 -12.84 18.66 -49.11
CA GLY A 62 -11.38 18.65 -49.12
C GLY A 62 -10.77 19.82 -48.34
N ASP A 63 -11.56 20.44 -47.47
CA ASP A 63 -11.14 21.60 -46.68
C ASP A 63 -10.11 21.23 -45.60
N ALA A 64 -9.31 22.23 -45.21
CA ALA A 64 -8.26 22.05 -44.21
C ALA A 64 -8.88 21.87 -42.82
N LEU A 65 -8.47 20.80 -42.12
CA LEU A 65 -9.04 20.45 -40.83
C LEU A 65 -8.17 20.87 -39.65
N THR A 66 -8.83 21.34 -38.60
CA THR A 66 -8.20 21.64 -37.31
C THR A 66 -8.91 20.91 -36.17
N PHE A 67 -8.11 20.35 -35.26
CA PHE A 67 -8.60 19.64 -34.08
C PHE A 67 -8.45 20.50 -32.82
N ALA A 68 -9.41 20.36 -31.91
CA ALA A 68 -9.42 20.98 -30.59
C ALA A 68 -10.07 20.04 -29.56
N ILE A 69 -9.81 20.27 -28.27
CA ILE A 69 -10.57 19.66 -27.18
C ILE A 69 -11.82 20.54 -26.95
N ASP A 70 -12.98 19.91 -26.88
CA ASP A 70 -14.29 20.57 -26.75
C ASP A 70 -14.96 20.32 -25.38
N GLY A 71 -14.43 19.36 -24.60
CA GLY A 71 -14.96 19.02 -23.28
C GLY A 71 -14.54 17.62 -22.84
N GLY A 72 -15.33 17.03 -21.94
CA GLY A 72 -15.07 15.73 -21.30
C GLY A 72 -14.69 15.88 -19.83
N ALA A 73 -14.90 14.81 -19.06
CA ALA A 73 -14.60 14.81 -17.63
C ALA A 73 -13.11 15.06 -17.35
N ASP A 74 -12.25 14.56 -18.25
CA ASP A 74 -10.79 14.56 -18.08
C ASP A 74 -10.10 15.56 -19.01
N ALA A 75 -10.86 16.44 -19.66
CA ALA A 75 -10.37 17.37 -20.69
C ALA A 75 -9.14 18.19 -20.24
N ALA A 76 -9.12 18.62 -18.97
CA ALA A 76 -8.05 19.43 -18.40
C ALA A 76 -6.70 18.67 -18.29
N LEU A 77 -6.73 17.34 -18.36
CA LEU A 77 -5.54 16.49 -18.30
C LEU A 77 -4.86 16.33 -19.66
N PHE A 78 -5.47 16.84 -20.74
CA PHE A 78 -4.97 16.70 -22.10
C PHE A 78 -4.62 18.03 -22.77
N SER A 79 -3.81 17.91 -23.81
CA SER A 79 -3.62 18.92 -24.84
C SER A 79 -3.69 18.25 -26.21
N ILE A 80 -4.16 18.98 -27.23
CA ILE A 80 -4.22 18.50 -28.61
C ILE A 80 -3.60 19.53 -29.56
N THR A 81 -2.86 19.05 -30.56
CA THR A 81 -2.37 19.91 -31.64
C THR A 81 -3.47 20.14 -32.68
N ALA A 82 -3.36 21.20 -33.47
CA ALA A 82 -4.28 21.43 -34.59
C ALA A 82 -4.30 20.27 -35.61
N ALA A 83 -3.25 19.44 -35.64
CA ALA A 83 -3.16 18.24 -36.47
C ALA A 83 -3.73 16.96 -35.81
N GLY A 84 -4.35 17.07 -34.63
CA GLY A 84 -5.07 15.97 -33.98
C GLY A 84 -4.23 15.10 -33.04
N ALA A 85 -2.97 15.45 -32.77
CA ALA A 85 -2.14 14.69 -31.84
C ALA A 85 -2.53 15.03 -30.39
N LEU A 86 -3.23 14.12 -29.72
CA LEU A 86 -3.68 14.24 -28.34
C LEU A 86 -2.63 13.67 -27.39
N ARG A 87 -2.33 14.41 -26.32
CA ARG A 87 -1.34 14.05 -25.30
C ARG A 87 -1.86 14.34 -23.90
N PHE A 88 -1.45 13.54 -22.94
CA PHE A 88 -1.57 13.90 -21.54
C PHE A 88 -0.60 15.04 -21.21
N ASN A 89 -1.05 15.98 -20.38
CA ASN A 89 -0.23 17.08 -19.86
C ASN A 89 0.81 16.59 -18.84
N SER A 90 0.51 15.51 -18.14
CA SER A 90 1.43 14.73 -17.30
C SER A 90 1.19 13.26 -17.61
N ALA A 91 2.26 12.48 -17.78
CA ALA A 91 2.11 11.06 -18.09
C ALA A 91 1.22 10.39 -17.03
N PRO A 92 0.24 9.56 -17.43
CA PRO A 92 -0.68 8.93 -16.49
C PRO A 92 0.04 7.85 -15.68
N ASP A 93 -0.41 7.65 -14.45
CA ASP A 93 0.01 6.61 -13.51
C ASP A 93 -1.20 5.69 -13.28
N TYR A 94 -1.06 4.40 -13.57
CA TYR A 94 -2.15 3.43 -13.47
C TYR A 94 -2.55 3.14 -12.02
N ASP A 95 -1.56 3.16 -11.13
CA ASP A 95 -1.70 2.80 -9.73
C ASP A 95 -2.22 3.98 -8.89
N LEU A 96 -2.00 5.20 -9.38
CA LEU A 96 -2.54 6.44 -8.85
C LEU A 96 -3.25 7.26 -9.96
N PRO A 97 -4.41 6.76 -10.46
CA PRO A 97 -5.08 7.38 -11.59
C PRO A 97 -5.53 8.81 -11.27
N GLY A 98 -5.28 9.71 -12.22
CA GLY A 98 -5.63 11.12 -12.14
C GLY A 98 -6.96 11.47 -12.83
N ASP A 99 -7.65 10.48 -13.40
CA ASP A 99 -8.97 10.65 -13.99
C ASP A 99 -10.02 10.98 -12.92
N ALA A 100 -11.14 11.54 -13.38
CA ALA A 100 -12.15 12.09 -12.49
C ALA A 100 -12.81 11.05 -11.56
N ASN A 101 -12.82 9.77 -11.95
CA ASN A 101 -13.48 8.69 -11.21
C ASN A 101 -12.54 7.57 -10.74
N GLY A 102 -11.24 7.62 -11.06
CA GLY A 102 -10.24 6.66 -10.58
C GLY A 102 -10.28 5.29 -11.26
N ASP A 103 -10.90 5.16 -12.45
CA ASP A 103 -11.13 3.86 -13.11
C ASP A 103 -10.14 3.54 -14.25
N ASN A 104 -9.14 4.42 -14.48
CA ASN A 104 -8.15 4.35 -15.54
C ASN A 104 -8.73 4.55 -16.96
N VAL A 105 -9.94 5.11 -17.09
CA VAL A 105 -10.58 5.42 -18.38
C VAL A 105 -10.84 6.92 -18.49
N TYR A 106 -9.93 7.59 -19.18
CA TYR A 106 -9.95 9.04 -19.36
C TYR A 106 -10.89 9.42 -20.53
N THR A 107 -11.91 10.22 -20.24
CA THR A 107 -12.94 10.63 -21.18
C THR A 107 -12.74 12.07 -21.64
N VAL A 108 -12.46 12.24 -22.94
CA VAL A 108 -12.27 13.55 -23.59
C VAL A 108 -13.17 13.69 -24.80
N GLN A 109 -13.75 14.88 -25.00
CA GLN A 109 -14.50 15.21 -26.20
C GLN A 109 -13.63 16.06 -27.13
N LEU A 110 -13.46 15.59 -28.36
CA LEU A 110 -12.69 16.26 -29.40
C LEU A 110 -13.64 16.95 -30.39
N ARG A 111 -13.21 18.07 -30.95
CA ARG A 111 -13.86 18.77 -32.05
C ARG A 111 -12.93 18.83 -33.25
N VAL A 112 -13.46 18.56 -34.45
CA VAL A 112 -12.81 18.84 -35.72
C VAL A 112 -13.60 19.92 -36.47
N SER A 113 -12.90 20.88 -37.08
CA SER A 113 -13.52 21.96 -37.85
C SER A 113 -12.77 22.21 -39.17
N ASP A 114 -13.55 22.50 -40.21
CA ASP A 114 -13.14 22.97 -41.55
C ASP A 114 -13.18 24.52 -41.65
N ALA A 115 -13.25 25.22 -40.49
CA ALA A 115 -13.50 26.66 -40.32
C ALA A 115 -14.92 27.17 -40.63
N SER A 116 -15.81 26.36 -41.21
CA SER A 116 -17.20 26.71 -41.52
C SER A 116 -18.22 25.93 -40.67
N ALA A 117 -17.94 24.65 -40.45
CA ALA A 117 -18.69 23.69 -39.67
C ALA A 117 -17.75 22.87 -38.76
N SER A 118 -18.35 22.05 -37.90
CA SER A 118 -17.61 21.20 -36.99
C SER A 118 -18.36 19.93 -36.64
N ALA A 119 -17.62 18.89 -36.28
CA ALA A 119 -18.15 17.69 -35.65
C ALA A 119 -17.42 17.42 -34.33
N THR A 120 -18.09 16.71 -33.42
CA THR A 120 -17.53 16.33 -32.11
C THR A 120 -17.54 14.82 -31.92
N GLN A 121 -16.54 14.27 -31.24
CA GLN A 121 -16.44 12.85 -30.89
C GLN A 121 -15.92 12.71 -29.47
N THR A 122 -16.62 11.94 -28.63
CA THR A 122 -16.08 11.50 -27.34
C THR A 122 -15.12 10.34 -27.58
N VAL A 123 -13.95 10.42 -26.96
CA VAL A 123 -12.89 9.40 -26.99
C VAL A 123 -12.58 8.98 -25.57
N ASN A 124 -12.59 7.66 -25.34
CA ASN A 124 -12.19 7.05 -24.08
C ASN A 124 -10.79 6.46 -24.22
N ILE A 125 -9.84 6.97 -23.44
CA ILE A 125 -8.45 6.49 -23.40
C ILE A 125 -8.28 5.63 -22.16
N THR A 126 -8.13 4.32 -22.35
CA THR A 126 -7.84 3.38 -21.27
C THR A 126 -6.33 3.35 -21.01
N VAL A 127 -5.92 3.68 -19.79
CA VAL A 127 -4.53 3.50 -19.36
C VAL A 127 -4.34 2.06 -18.90
N THR A 128 -3.31 1.39 -19.40
CA THR A 128 -2.98 0.01 -19.04
C THR A 128 -1.73 -0.04 -18.18
N ASN A 129 -1.75 -0.91 -17.18
CA ASN A 129 -0.64 -1.17 -16.26
C ASN A 129 0.59 -1.73 -17.00
N SER A 130 1.78 -1.19 -16.68
CA SER A 130 3.09 -1.60 -17.22
C SER A 130 3.86 -2.55 -16.30
N ARG A 131 3.37 -2.73 -15.07
CA ARG A 131 3.97 -3.37 -13.91
C ARG A 131 5.28 -2.75 -13.46
N GLU A 132 5.72 -1.67 -14.09
CA GLU A 132 6.90 -0.89 -13.70
C GLU A 132 8.17 -1.72 -13.47
N GLY A 133 8.34 -2.83 -14.21
CA GLY A 133 9.47 -3.75 -14.02
C GLY A 133 9.42 -4.56 -12.71
N ILE A 134 8.23 -4.73 -12.13
CA ILE A 134 7.95 -5.55 -10.95
C ILE A 134 7.51 -6.94 -11.42
N ALA A 135 8.15 -7.98 -10.93
CA ALA A 135 7.68 -9.35 -11.02
C ALA A 135 7.61 -9.98 -9.64
N VAL A 136 6.55 -10.75 -9.38
CA VAL A 136 6.37 -11.47 -8.12
C VAL A 136 6.40 -12.97 -8.37
N ALA A 137 7.41 -13.62 -7.80
CA ALA A 137 7.63 -15.05 -7.94
C ALA A 137 7.10 -15.80 -6.73
N ARG A 138 6.34 -16.88 -6.94
CA ARG A 138 6.05 -17.82 -5.85
C ARG A 138 7.27 -18.70 -5.61
N VAL A 139 7.92 -18.49 -4.46
CA VAL A 139 9.20 -19.10 -4.10
C VAL A 139 9.10 -20.19 -3.04
N GLY A 140 7.94 -20.34 -2.39
CA GLY A 140 7.72 -21.37 -1.38
C GLY A 140 6.25 -21.69 -1.21
N THR A 141 5.93 -22.94 -0.85
CA THR A 141 4.54 -23.44 -0.86
C THR A 141 4.32 -24.49 0.26
N GLY A 142 3.05 -24.78 0.53
CA GLY A 142 2.64 -25.82 1.47
C GLY A 142 3.01 -25.54 2.92
N PHE A 143 3.18 -24.27 3.29
CA PHE A 143 3.32 -23.85 4.68
C PHE A 143 1.96 -23.84 5.37
N SER A 144 1.92 -24.06 6.68
CA SER A 144 0.72 -24.01 7.50
C SER A 144 0.71 -22.73 8.32
N GLN A 145 -0.15 -21.78 7.93
CA GLN A 145 -0.27 -20.46 8.58
C GLN A 145 1.10 -19.80 8.81
N PRO A 146 1.88 -19.54 7.74
CA PRO A 146 3.17 -18.89 7.88
C PRO A 146 3.00 -17.47 8.45
N THR A 147 3.87 -17.10 9.38
CA THR A 147 3.76 -15.84 10.15
C THR A 147 4.89 -14.86 9.87
N TYR A 148 6.07 -15.34 9.45
CA TYR A 148 7.23 -14.47 9.26
C TYR A 148 8.27 -15.06 8.31
N VAL A 149 8.98 -14.19 7.59
CA VAL A 149 10.14 -14.49 6.76
C VAL A 149 11.31 -13.66 7.27
N LEU A 150 12.45 -14.31 7.49
CA LEU A 150 13.66 -13.67 7.98
C LEU A 150 14.85 -14.01 7.08
N GLY A 151 15.52 -12.99 6.54
CA GLY A 151 16.78 -13.15 5.81
C GLY A 151 17.88 -13.76 6.66
N ILE A 152 18.72 -14.60 6.03
CA ILE A 152 19.92 -15.16 6.66
C ILE A 152 21.14 -14.38 6.15
N PRO A 153 21.88 -13.67 7.02
CA PRO A 153 23.08 -12.93 6.63
C PRO A 153 24.07 -13.81 5.85
N GLY A 154 24.50 -13.34 4.67
CA GLY A 154 25.43 -14.07 3.81
C GLY A 154 24.83 -15.28 3.09
N SER A 155 23.52 -15.47 3.12
CA SER A 155 22.83 -16.54 2.38
C SER A 155 21.68 -15.98 1.53
N SER A 156 21.41 -16.65 0.41
CA SER A 156 20.19 -16.45 -0.38
C SER A 156 18.97 -17.19 0.20
N ASP A 157 19.20 -18.07 1.17
CA ASP A 157 18.12 -18.77 1.86
C ASP A 157 17.49 -17.87 2.94
N VAL A 158 16.24 -18.14 3.27
CA VAL A 158 15.49 -17.43 4.32
C VAL A 158 14.94 -18.41 5.34
N TYR A 159 14.68 -17.94 6.56
CA TYR A 159 13.83 -18.67 7.50
C TYR A 159 12.37 -18.32 7.27
N VAL A 160 11.49 -19.32 7.37
CA VAL A 160 10.03 -19.16 7.32
C VAL A 160 9.43 -19.78 8.57
N LEU A 161 8.65 -19.00 9.30
CA LEU A 161 7.99 -19.41 10.54
C LEU A 161 6.56 -19.83 10.25
N GLU A 162 6.10 -20.90 10.90
CA GLU A 162 4.68 -21.28 10.98
C GLU A 162 4.15 -20.98 12.38
N LYS A 163 2.89 -20.53 12.46
CA LYS A 163 2.20 -20.21 13.72
C LYS A 163 2.32 -21.30 14.78
N ALA A 164 2.30 -22.57 14.36
CA ALA A 164 2.42 -23.74 15.23
C ALA A 164 3.85 -24.04 15.73
N GLY A 165 4.81 -23.14 15.51
CA GLY A 165 6.16 -23.22 16.07
C GLY A 165 7.21 -23.80 15.14
N ARG A 166 6.85 -24.26 13.94
CA ARG A 166 7.84 -24.82 13.00
C ARG A 166 8.63 -23.71 12.34
N VAL A 167 9.96 -23.88 12.30
CA VAL A 167 10.87 -22.97 11.59
C VAL A 167 11.55 -23.73 10.47
N TYR A 168 11.32 -23.29 9.24
CA TYR A 168 11.89 -23.87 8.04
C TYR A 168 13.01 -22.98 7.50
N ARG A 169 14.03 -23.59 6.88
CA ARG A 169 14.92 -22.90 5.94
C ARG A 169 14.37 -23.13 4.55
N LEU A 170 14.11 -22.06 3.81
CA LEU A 170 13.63 -22.07 2.44
C LEU A 170 14.74 -21.58 1.52
N ASN A 171 14.98 -22.30 0.44
CA ASN A 171 15.79 -21.83 -0.68
C ASN A 171 14.86 -21.24 -1.76
N PRO A 172 14.82 -19.91 -1.94
CA PRO A 172 13.87 -19.27 -2.85
C PRO A 172 14.06 -19.64 -4.33
N SER A 173 15.27 -20.03 -4.72
CA SER A 173 15.60 -20.38 -6.12
C SER A 173 15.08 -21.75 -6.55
N THR A 174 14.90 -22.67 -5.60
CA THR A 174 14.48 -24.06 -5.85
C THR A 174 13.12 -24.40 -5.23
N GLY A 175 12.63 -23.57 -4.30
CA GLY A 175 11.44 -23.85 -3.50
C GLY A 175 11.61 -24.95 -2.44
N VAL A 176 12.82 -25.52 -2.31
CA VAL A 176 13.10 -26.54 -1.30
C VAL A 176 13.05 -25.92 0.09
N LYS A 177 12.21 -26.49 0.96
CA LYS A 177 12.17 -26.15 2.38
C LYS A 177 12.60 -27.33 3.25
N THR A 178 13.34 -27.04 4.30
CA THR A 178 13.81 -28.04 5.28
C THR A 178 13.47 -27.57 6.69
N LEU A 179 12.80 -28.43 7.47
CA LEU A 179 12.52 -28.13 8.88
C LEU A 179 13.86 -27.99 9.61
N ARG A 180 14.04 -26.87 10.32
CA ARG A 180 15.24 -26.60 11.11
C ARG A 180 15.06 -26.98 12.56
N PHE A 181 13.97 -26.52 13.16
CA PHE A 181 13.59 -26.83 14.52
C PHE A 181 12.12 -26.50 14.75
N THR A 182 11.61 -26.87 15.93
CA THR A 182 10.26 -26.53 16.38
C THR A 182 10.35 -25.82 17.72
N VAL A 183 9.74 -24.64 17.80
CA VAL A 183 9.49 -23.92 19.05
C VAL A 183 8.30 -24.58 19.74
N GLY A 184 8.53 -25.13 20.94
CA GLY A 184 7.49 -25.75 21.77
C GLY A 184 6.90 -24.80 22.81
N ASP A 185 5.98 -25.33 23.63
CA ASP A 185 5.34 -24.60 24.74
C ASP A 185 4.63 -23.33 24.26
N LEU A 186 3.67 -23.52 23.34
CA LEU A 186 2.94 -22.45 22.66
C LEU A 186 1.42 -22.65 22.81
N SER A 187 0.69 -21.55 22.97
CA SER A 187 -0.73 -21.48 22.60
C SER A 187 -0.86 -20.98 21.16
N ILE A 188 -1.82 -21.50 20.39
CA ILE A 188 -1.96 -21.23 18.94
C ILE A 188 -3.39 -20.83 18.52
N ASP A 189 -4.27 -20.58 19.49
CA ASP A 189 -5.63 -20.10 19.28
C ASP A 189 -5.68 -18.60 18.95
N GLY A 190 -6.70 -18.16 18.19
CA GLY A 190 -6.81 -16.74 17.82
C GLY A 190 -5.57 -16.23 17.08
N GLU A 191 -4.95 -15.17 17.57
CA GLU A 191 -3.71 -14.57 17.01
C GLU A 191 -2.43 -15.11 17.68
N ARG A 192 -2.54 -16.03 18.64
CA ARG A 192 -1.42 -16.58 19.40
C ARG A 192 -0.56 -17.54 18.56
N GLY A 193 0.70 -17.70 18.91
CA GLY A 193 1.59 -18.69 18.29
C GLY A 193 3.04 -18.23 18.24
N LEU A 194 3.79 -18.76 17.28
CA LEU A 194 5.10 -18.25 16.89
C LEU A 194 4.91 -17.10 15.88
N LEU A 195 5.30 -15.88 16.25
CA LEU A 195 4.94 -14.67 15.51
C LEU A 195 6.12 -13.96 14.85
N SER A 196 7.31 -13.99 15.44
CA SER A 196 8.51 -13.37 14.87
C SER A 196 9.80 -14.02 15.36
N MET A 197 10.87 -13.79 14.61
CA MET A 197 12.23 -14.21 14.90
C MET A 197 13.19 -13.10 14.49
N ALA A 198 14.27 -12.91 15.26
CA ALA A 198 15.37 -12.02 14.89
C ALA A 198 16.71 -12.69 15.18
N LEU A 199 17.71 -12.45 14.33
CA LEU A 199 19.10 -12.84 14.60
C LEU A 199 19.77 -11.73 15.40
N LEU A 200 20.70 -12.09 16.30
CA LEU A 200 21.46 -11.08 17.04
C LEU A 200 22.37 -10.30 16.07
N PRO A 201 22.50 -8.97 16.24
CA PRO A 201 23.26 -8.14 15.32
C PRO A 201 24.77 -8.36 15.41
N ASN A 202 25.27 -8.88 16.54
CA ASN A 202 26.69 -9.21 16.70
C ASN A 202 27.04 -10.51 15.95
N PRO A 203 27.90 -10.48 14.93
CA PRO A 203 28.30 -11.67 14.19
C PRO A 203 29.02 -12.72 15.04
N ALA A 204 29.64 -12.33 16.17
CA ALA A 204 30.23 -13.29 17.11
C ALA A 204 29.18 -14.18 17.80
N ASN A 205 27.92 -13.78 17.76
CA ASN A 205 26.75 -14.50 18.28
C ASN A 205 25.81 -14.96 17.15
N SER A 206 26.33 -15.18 15.94
CA SER A 206 25.54 -15.55 14.75
C SER A 206 24.64 -16.78 14.93
N ASP A 207 24.95 -17.62 15.91
CA ASP A 207 24.22 -18.85 16.21
C ASP A 207 23.09 -18.64 17.24
N ARG A 208 22.98 -17.46 17.87
CA ARG A 208 21.90 -17.09 18.79
C ARG A 208 20.80 -16.34 18.07
N PHE A 209 19.58 -16.50 18.56
CA PHE A 209 18.43 -15.87 17.96
C PHE A 209 17.32 -15.61 18.97
N MET A 210 16.48 -14.65 18.63
CA MET A 210 15.32 -14.23 19.38
C MET A 210 14.05 -14.82 18.78
N ILE A 211 13.10 -15.17 19.64
CA ILE A 211 11.75 -15.60 19.26
C ILE A 211 10.72 -14.74 19.99
N TYR A 212 9.73 -14.25 19.24
CA TYR A 212 8.49 -13.72 19.78
C TYR A 212 7.42 -14.79 19.66
N CYS A 213 6.85 -15.20 20.78
CA CYS A 213 5.74 -16.14 20.77
C CYS A 213 4.78 -15.91 21.93
N THR A 214 3.70 -16.68 21.96
CA THR A 214 2.81 -16.78 23.11
C THR A 214 2.94 -18.15 23.74
N ASN A 215 3.23 -18.22 25.04
CA ASN A 215 3.45 -19.47 25.75
C ASN A 215 2.13 -20.25 25.96
N ALA A 216 2.20 -21.44 26.57
CA ALA A 216 1.00 -22.27 26.80
C ALA A 216 -0.04 -21.63 27.74
N ALA A 217 0.36 -20.65 28.57
CA ALA A 217 -0.57 -19.87 29.39
C ALA A 217 -1.25 -18.72 28.61
N GLY A 218 -0.78 -18.44 27.40
CA GLY A 218 -1.25 -17.33 26.57
C GLY A 218 -0.50 -16.01 26.77
N ASP A 219 0.50 -15.98 27.66
CA ASP A 219 1.36 -14.80 27.85
C ASP A 219 2.32 -14.63 26.67
N ILE A 220 2.68 -13.38 26.39
CA ILE A 220 3.70 -13.06 25.39
C ILE A 220 5.08 -13.33 25.97
N GLU A 221 5.95 -13.98 25.19
CA GLU A 221 7.33 -14.24 25.56
C GLU A 221 8.30 -13.81 24.47
N ILE A 222 9.32 -13.08 24.91
CA ILE A 222 10.55 -12.87 24.16
C ILE A 222 11.56 -13.88 24.66
N ARG A 223 11.91 -14.85 23.81
CA ARG A 223 12.83 -15.94 24.16
C ARG A 223 14.14 -15.73 23.43
N GLU A 224 15.24 -15.86 24.15
CA GLU A 224 16.54 -16.02 23.52
C GLU A 224 16.88 -17.50 23.47
N TYR A 225 17.28 -17.96 22.29
CA TYR A 225 17.77 -19.30 22.04
C TYR A 225 19.27 -19.31 21.80
N GLY A 226 19.89 -20.40 22.22
CA GLY A 226 21.26 -20.74 21.89
C GLY A 226 21.40 -21.23 20.45
N THR A 227 22.43 -22.02 20.21
CA THR A 227 22.88 -22.39 18.86
C THR A 227 21.78 -22.89 17.91
N LEU A 228 21.75 -22.32 16.70
CA LEU A 228 21.00 -22.80 15.54
C LEU A 228 21.53 -24.14 14.98
N SER A 229 22.75 -24.53 15.35
CA SER A 229 23.31 -25.84 15.02
C SER A 229 22.83 -26.89 16.02
N GLY A 230 22.06 -27.88 15.54
CA GLY A 230 21.44 -28.91 16.39
C GLY A 230 20.04 -28.54 16.87
N THR A 231 19.69 -28.95 18.09
CA THR A 231 18.38 -28.67 18.71
C THR A 231 18.48 -27.43 19.61
N PRO A 232 17.95 -26.26 19.21
CA PRO A 232 18.10 -25.03 19.98
C PRO A 232 17.51 -25.14 21.39
N GLN A 233 18.23 -24.60 22.38
CA GLN A 233 17.80 -24.52 23.78
C GLN A 233 17.46 -23.08 24.15
N ILE A 234 16.45 -22.90 25.00
CA ILE A 234 16.10 -21.58 25.55
C ILE A 234 17.15 -21.19 26.57
N LEU A 235 17.79 -20.03 26.36
CA LEU A 235 18.75 -19.43 27.29
C LEU A 235 18.05 -18.48 28.26
N ALA A 236 17.08 -17.72 27.78
CA ALA A 236 16.37 -16.71 28.57
C ALA A 236 14.95 -16.48 28.08
N ARG A 237 14.11 -15.95 28.98
CA ARG A 237 12.75 -15.49 28.68
C ARG A 237 12.47 -14.14 29.33
N LEU A 238 11.82 -13.25 28.60
CA LEU A 238 11.10 -12.10 29.13
C LEU A 238 9.61 -12.35 28.90
N THR A 239 8.87 -12.61 29.97
CA THR A 239 7.42 -12.84 29.93
C THR A 239 6.67 -11.54 30.15
N ILE A 240 5.67 -11.29 29.32
CA ILE A 240 4.76 -10.16 29.37
C ILE A 240 3.34 -10.74 29.58
N PRO A 241 2.74 -10.54 30.76
CA PRO A 241 1.41 -11.05 31.02
C PRO A 241 0.40 -10.54 30.00
N HIS A 242 -0.38 -11.45 29.41
CA HIS A 242 -1.47 -11.14 28.48
C HIS A 242 -2.78 -11.79 28.97
N PRO A 243 -3.37 -11.26 30.06
CA PRO A 243 -4.56 -11.85 30.65
C PRO A 243 -5.80 -11.59 29.79
N GLY A 244 -6.65 -12.60 29.66
CA GLY A 244 -7.98 -12.45 29.05
C GLY A 244 -8.02 -12.92 27.60
N ALA A 245 -7.95 -12.00 26.65
CA ALA A 245 -8.24 -12.30 25.25
C ALA A 245 -7.10 -13.05 24.55
N ASN A 246 -7.40 -13.72 23.45
CA ASN A 246 -6.40 -14.40 22.60
C ASN A 246 -6.04 -13.62 21.33
N ASN A 247 -6.42 -12.34 21.29
CA ASN A 247 -6.14 -11.41 20.22
C ASN A 247 -5.41 -10.16 20.74
N HIS A 248 -4.94 -9.33 19.82
CA HIS A 248 -4.06 -8.19 20.04
C HIS A 248 -2.80 -8.62 20.79
N ASN A 249 -2.13 -9.63 20.24
CA ASN A 249 -0.85 -10.09 20.76
C ASN A 249 0.32 -9.30 20.18
N GLY A 250 0.11 -8.33 19.29
CA GLY A 250 1.17 -7.70 18.50
C GLY A 250 1.89 -8.74 17.65
N GLY A 251 3.21 -8.84 17.85
CA GLY A 251 4.01 -9.90 17.22
C GLY A 251 5.20 -9.41 16.42
N SER A 252 5.46 -8.10 16.40
CA SER A 252 6.65 -7.56 15.76
C SER A 252 7.86 -7.54 16.70
N MET A 253 9.01 -7.93 16.18
CA MET A 253 10.29 -7.88 16.88
C MET A 253 11.42 -7.63 15.90
N VAL A 254 12.17 -6.55 16.09
CA VAL A 254 13.23 -6.14 15.17
C VAL A 254 14.35 -5.41 15.91
N PHE A 255 15.61 -5.66 15.55
CA PHE A 255 16.73 -4.86 16.06
C PHE A 255 16.80 -3.53 15.32
N GLY A 256 16.89 -2.44 16.08
CA GLY A 256 17.12 -1.11 15.54
C GLY A 256 18.58 -0.86 15.15
N PRO A 257 18.85 0.21 14.39
CA PRO A 257 20.21 0.60 14.02
C PRO A 257 21.07 1.04 15.22
N ASP A 258 20.44 1.28 16.37
CA ASP A 258 21.07 1.58 17.65
C ASP A 258 21.46 0.31 18.44
N GLY A 259 21.25 -0.87 17.88
CA GLY A 259 21.62 -2.16 18.46
C GLY A 259 20.66 -2.69 19.52
N PHE A 260 19.52 -2.04 19.74
CA PHE A 260 18.50 -2.50 20.69
C PHE A 260 17.34 -3.21 20.01
N LEU A 261 16.68 -4.10 20.74
CA LEU A 261 15.53 -4.84 20.25
C LEU A 261 14.25 -4.02 20.49
N TYR A 262 13.49 -3.77 19.42
CA TYR A 262 12.18 -3.14 19.46
C TYR A 262 11.10 -4.21 19.33
N VAL A 263 10.11 -4.16 20.22
CA VAL A 263 9.06 -5.19 20.33
C VAL A 263 7.69 -4.52 20.34
N GLY A 264 6.86 -4.85 19.36
CA GLY A 264 5.47 -4.38 19.27
C GLY A 264 4.53 -5.33 20.00
N VAL A 265 3.83 -4.80 21.01
CA VAL A 265 2.95 -5.56 21.91
C VAL A 265 1.55 -4.92 21.87
N GLY A 266 0.53 -5.71 21.54
CA GLY A 266 -0.86 -5.24 21.52
C GLY A 266 -1.43 -4.96 22.91
N ASP A 267 -2.58 -4.30 22.96
CA ASP A 267 -3.22 -3.76 24.16
C ASP A 267 -3.83 -4.81 25.11
N GLY A 268 -3.80 -6.09 24.75
CA GLY A 268 -4.40 -7.16 25.54
C GLY A 268 -5.75 -7.66 24.99
N GLY A 269 -6.26 -7.03 23.93
CA GLY A 269 -7.46 -7.49 23.24
C GLY A 269 -8.76 -6.90 23.76
N GLY A 270 -9.85 -7.27 23.08
CA GLY A 270 -11.19 -6.73 23.34
C GLY A 270 -11.44 -5.37 22.68
N ALA A 271 -12.72 -4.98 22.67
CA ALA A 271 -13.13 -3.72 22.05
C ALA A 271 -12.80 -2.52 22.95
N GLY A 272 -12.04 -1.57 22.39
CA GLY A 272 -11.76 -0.30 23.05
C GLY A 272 -10.89 -0.42 24.29
N ASP A 273 -9.87 -1.29 24.30
CA ASP A 273 -8.90 -1.44 25.40
C ASP A 273 -9.55 -1.46 26.81
N PRO A 274 -10.28 -2.53 27.17
CA PRO A 274 -10.99 -2.61 28.45
C PRO A 274 -10.08 -2.46 29.68
N GLY A 275 -8.80 -2.84 29.54
CA GLY A 275 -7.79 -2.71 30.59
C GLY A 275 -7.17 -1.32 30.69
N ASN A 276 -7.47 -0.42 29.75
CA ASN A 276 -6.77 0.85 29.54
C ASN A 276 -5.23 0.66 29.51
N ASN A 277 -4.80 -0.46 28.96
CA ASN A 277 -3.42 -0.88 28.92
C ASN A 277 -2.59 0.05 28.03
N ALA A 278 -3.12 0.45 26.87
CA ALA A 278 -2.41 1.27 25.90
C ALA A 278 -1.98 2.62 26.50
N GLN A 279 -2.81 3.19 27.37
CA GLN A 279 -2.54 4.46 28.08
C GLN A 279 -1.85 4.28 29.44
N ASN A 280 -1.79 3.07 30.00
CA ASN A 280 -1.09 2.81 31.25
C ASN A 280 0.43 2.67 31.02
N PRO A 281 1.28 3.61 31.48
CA PRO A 281 2.72 3.52 31.28
C PRO A 281 3.37 2.40 32.12
N ASN A 282 2.69 1.86 33.13
CA ASN A 282 3.16 0.73 33.93
C ASN A 282 2.83 -0.63 33.29
N SER A 283 2.04 -0.65 32.22
CA SER A 283 1.75 -1.85 31.44
C SER A 283 2.73 -1.98 30.28
N ARG A 284 3.06 -3.22 29.90
CA ARG A 284 3.81 -3.53 28.68
C ARG A 284 2.91 -3.80 27.47
N LEU A 285 1.59 -3.81 27.66
CA LEU A 285 0.59 -4.01 26.61
C LEU A 285 0.22 -2.67 25.94
N GLY A 286 0.04 -2.67 24.62
CA GLY A 286 -0.27 -1.50 23.80
C GLY A 286 0.93 -0.55 23.68
N LYS A 287 2.11 -1.13 23.39
CA LYS A 287 3.42 -0.47 23.48
C LYS A 287 4.35 -0.86 22.32
N ILE A 288 5.30 0.02 22.05
CA ILE A 288 6.63 -0.41 21.60
C ILE A 288 7.52 -0.49 22.83
N LEU A 289 8.10 -1.67 23.07
CA LEU A 289 9.15 -1.85 24.07
C LEU A 289 10.53 -1.74 23.40
N ARG A 290 11.52 -1.22 24.12
CA ARG A 290 12.92 -1.17 23.66
C ARG A 290 13.83 -1.82 24.70
N ILE A 291 14.46 -2.92 24.29
CA ILE A 291 15.16 -3.87 25.17
C ILE A 291 16.63 -3.91 24.77
N ARG A 292 17.51 -3.85 25.76
CA ARG A 292 18.91 -4.24 25.62
C ARG A 292 19.07 -5.73 25.89
N VAL A 293 19.45 -6.45 24.83
CA VAL A 293 19.86 -7.85 24.90
C VAL A 293 21.31 -7.91 25.37
N VAL A 294 21.57 -8.63 26.46
CA VAL A 294 22.91 -8.77 27.06
C VAL A 294 23.48 -10.10 26.61
N GLU A 295 24.43 -10.03 25.68
CA GLU A 295 24.95 -11.22 25.00
C GLU A 295 25.89 -12.05 25.89
N ASP A 296 26.70 -11.43 26.77
CA ASP A 296 27.63 -12.14 27.64
C ASP A 296 27.58 -11.60 29.08
N PRO A 297 26.95 -12.31 30.03
CA PRO A 297 27.08 -11.99 31.44
C PRO A 297 28.47 -12.43 31.93
N TYR A 298 29.34 -11.47 32.26
CA TYR A 298 30.69 -11.76 32.79
C TYR A 298 30.65 -12.81 33.92
N ALA A 299 31.70 -13.64 34.00
CA ALA A 299 31.80 -14.73 34.98
C ALA A 299 31.50 -14.26 36.41
N GLY A 300 30.48 -14.86 37.03
CA GLY A 300 30.01 -14.53 38.39
C GLY A 300 28.79 -13.60 38.45
N ALA A 301 28.33 -13.04 37.33
CA ALA A 301 27.07 -12.30 37.27
C ALA A 301 25.86 -13.25 37.27
N SER A 302 24.77 -12.88 37.94
CA SER A 302 23.45 -13.45 37.63
C SER A 302 23.08 -13.04 36.21
N PRO A 303 22.90 -13.98 35.27
CA PRO A 303 22.78 -13.65 33.87
C PRO A 303 21.46 -12.91 33.63
N THR A 304 21.56 -11.60 33.38
CA THR A 304 20.41 -10.75 33.06
C THR A 304 20.42 -10.50 31.56
N PHE A 305 19.79 -11.38 30.79
CA PHE A 305 19.79 -11.35 29.33
C PHE A 305 18.97 -10.20 28.73
N PHE A 306 17.98 -9.70 29.48
CA PHE A 306 17.14 -8.59 29.05
C PHE A 306 17.18 -7.47 30.08
N THR A 307 17.52 -6.28 29.64
CA THR A 307 17.48 -5.06 30.46
C THR A 307 16.80 -3.94 29.68
N PRO A 308 16.17 -2.96 30.36
CA PRO A 308 15.68 -1.75 29.71
C PRO A 308 16.80 -1.06 28.93
N ALA A 309 16.52 -0.64 27.69
CA ALA A 309 17.52 0.06 26.91
C ALA A 309 17.81 1.47 27.50
N PRO A 310 19.08 1.90 27.57
CA PRO A 310 19.42 3.26 27.97
C PRO A 310 18.70 4.31 27.10
N GLY A 311 18.17 5.36 27.73
CA GLY A 311 17.40 6.41 27.06
C GLY A 311 15.90 6.11 26.93
N ASN A 312 15.42 4.96 27.43
CA ASN A 312 13.97 4.75 27.56
C ASN A 312 13.35 5.80 28.49
N PRO A 313 12.14 6.30 28.18
CA PRO A 313 11.52 7.43 28.86
C PRO A 313 11.23 7.19 30.35
N TYR A 314 11.01 5.93 30.75
CA TYR A 314 10.64 5.56 32.12
C TYR A 314 11.76 4.86 32.89
N ILE A 315 13.02 4.91 32.42
CA ILE A 315 14.15 4.23 33.06
C ILE A 315 14.39 4.71 34.51
N GLY A 316 14.03 5.96 34.81
CA GLY A 316 14.14 6.57 36.15
C GLY A 316 12.88 6.46 37.01
N GLY A 317 11.82 5.80 36.54
CA GLY A 317 10.52 5.69 37.20
C GLY A 317 9.38 6.38 36.45
N GLY A 318 8.16 6.26 36.98
CA GLY A 318 6.94 6.83 36.36
C GLY A 318 6.26 5.95 35.30
N GLY A 319 6.80 4.75 35.04
CA GLY A 319 6.27 3.75 34.12
C GLY A 319 7.14 2.49 34.14
N ASP A 320 6.78 1.49 33.33
CA ASP A 320 7.62 0.31 33.13
C ASP A 320 8.86 0.71 32.30
N PRO A 321 10.08 0.39 32.76
CA PRO A 321 11.30 0.92 32.16
C PRO A 321 11.57 0.39 30.74
N TYR A 322 10.91 -0.69 30.29
CA TYR A 322 11.03 -1.19 28.93
C TYR A 322 10.22 -0.40 27.91
N VAL A 323 9.21 0.36 28.35
CA VAL A 323 8.33 1.12 27.46
C VAL A 323 9.12 2.20 26.73
N TYR A 324 9.05 2.18 25.40
CA TYR A 324 9.66 3.19 24.52
C TYR A 324 8.61 4.15 23.94
N ALA A 325 7.49 3.61 23.46
CA ALA A 325 6.32 4.37 23.02
C ALA A 325 5.04 3.65 23.48
N LEU A 326 3.93 4.39 23.56
CA LEU A 326 2.65 3.90 24.07
C LEU A 326 1.46 4.39 23.24
N GLY A 327 0.26 3.97 23.63
CA GLY A 327 -0.98 4.38 22.98
C GLY A 327 -1.22 3.68 21.65
N LEU A 328 -0.78 2.43 21.51
CA LEU A 328 -1.00 1.58 20.34
C LEU A 328 -2.04 0.51 20.65
N ARG A 329 -2.78 0.06 19.64
CA ARG A 329 -3.82 -0.96 19.78
C ARG A 329 -3.28 -2.37 19.57
N ASN A 330 -2.78 -2.65 18.38
CA ASN A 330 -2.19 -3.92 17.98
C ASN A 330 -1.10 -3.70 16.92
N PRO A 331 0.09 -3.21 17.33
CA PRO A 331 1.22 -2.97 16.42
C PRO A 331 1.73 -4.30 15.87
N PHE A 332 1.25 -4.67 14.67
CA PHE A 332 1.28 -6.03 14.17
C PHE A 332 2.60 -6.36 13.46
N ARG A 333 3.01 -5.53 12.48
CA ARG A 333 4.37 -5.57 11.91
C ARG A 333 4.99 -4.19 11.91
N THR A 334 6.29 -4.19 12.13
CA THR A 334 7.14 -3.00 12.11
C THR A 334 8.39 -3.27 11.30
N SER A 335 8.96 -2.23 10.72
CA SER A 335 10.24 -2.29 10.02
C SER A 335 11.02 -0.99 10.18
N PHE A 336 12.35 -1.08 10.11
CA PHE A 336 13.22 0.09 10.21
C PHE A 336 13.57 0.65 8.83
N SER A 337 13.59 1.98 8.75
CA SER A 337 14.29 2.72 7.70
C SER A 337 15.12 3.86 8.25
N GLY A 338 16.45 3.70 8.17
CA GLY A 338 17.36 4.51 8.97
C GLY A 338 16.99 4.38 10.45
N SER A 339 16.82 5.51 11.14
CA SER A 339 16.37 5.55 12.53
C SER A 339 14.86 5.47 12.72
N ALA A 340 14.05 5.49 11.66
CA ALA A 340 12.60 5.47 11.75
C ALA A 340 12.09 4.02 11.86
N LEU A 341 11.38 3.72 12.94
CA LEU A 341 10.55 2.54 13.08
C LEU A 341 9.16 2.88 12.55
N ILE A 342 8.76 2.21 11.47
CA ILE A 342 7.43 2.32 10.86
C ILE A 342 6.58 1.20 11.43
N ILE A 343 5.36 1.50 11.86
CA ILE A 343 4.50 0.60 12.63
C ILE A 343 3.16 0.49 11.90
N GLY A 344 2.77 -0.71 11.47
CA GLY A 344 1.36 -0.96 11.11
C GLY A 344 0.58 -1.28 12.37
N ASP A 345 -0.33 -0.39 12.77
CA ASP A 345 -1.19 -0.56 13.95
C ASP A 345 -2.63 -0.89 13.54
N VAL A 346 -3.14 -2.04 14.00
CA VAL A 346 -4.46 -2.51 13.60
C VAL A 346 -5.54 -1.79 14.40
N GLY A 347 -6.42 -1.11 13.68
CA GLY A 347 -7.52 -0.31 14.22
C GLY A 347 -8.69 -1.10 14.78
N GLN A 348 -9.66 -0.38 15.37
CA GLN A 348 -10.81 -0.98 16.06
C GLN A 348 -11.96 -1.33 15.12
N GLY A 349 -12.28 -0.44 14.18
CA GLY A 349 -13.43 -0.61 13.27
C GLY A 349 -13.69 0.54 12.30
N ALA A 350 -12.90 1.63 12.33
CA ALA A 350 -13.07 2.77 11.44
C ALA A 350 -11.84 3.04 10.58
N VAL A 351 -10.63 2.92 11.15
CA VAL A 351 -9.38 3.37 10.49
C VAL A 351 -8.26 2.38 10.80
N GLU A 352 -7.45 2.09 9.80
CA GLU A 352 -6.16 1.42 9.96
C GLU A 352 -5.02 2.42 9.78
N GLU A 353 -3.90 2.22 10.49
CA GLU A 353 -2.91 3.28 10.72
C GLU A 353 -1.47 2.83 10.45
N ILE A 354 -0.68 3.77 9.94
CA ILE A 354 0.78 3.70 9.91
C ILE A 354 1.32 4.76 10.85
N ASP A 355 1.94 4.31 11.93
CA ASP A 355 2.65 5.15 12.88
C ASP A 355 4.16 5.17 12.62
N LEU A 356 4.82 6.21 13.14
CA LEU A 356 6.27 6.36 13.01
C LEU A 356 6.88 6.92 14.29
N VAL A 357 7.91 6.24 14.81
CA VAL A 357 8.78 6.74 15.87
C VAL A 357 10.24 6.61 15.46
N THR A 358 11.10 7.55 15.86
CA THR A 358 12.54 7.44 15.60
C THR A 358 13.27 6.94 16.84
N THR A 359 14.47 6.36 16.69
CA THR A 359 15.32 5.90 17.81
C THR A 359 15.77 7.01 18.78
N THR A 360 15.53 8.27 18.44
CA THR A 360 15.88 9.46 19.23
C THR A 360 14.67 10.23 19.75
N ALA A 361 13.45 9.75 19.49
CA ALA A 361 12.20 10.35 19.96
C ALA A 361 11.41 9.39 20.89
N PRO A 362 11.95 9.03 22.06
CA PRO A 362 11.24 8.20 23.03
C PRO A 362 10.00 8.91 23.59
N GLY A 363 9.02 8.12 24.04
CA GLY A 363 7.89 8.59 24.85
C GLY A 363 6.68 9.07 24.06
N LEU A 364 6.63 8.86 22.74
CA LEU A 364 5.43 9.18 21.95
C LEU A 364 4.21 8.38 22.43
N ASN A 365 3.06 9.05 22.47
CA ASN A 365 1.76 8.46 22.77
C ASN A 365 0.87 8.55 21.53
N PHE A 366 0.62 7.42 20.86
CA PHE A 366 -0.16 7.34 19.62
C PHE A 366 -1.68 7.43 19.84
N GLY A 367 -2.11 7.59 21.09
CA GLY A 367 -3.46 8.06 21.39
C GLY A 367 -4.52 6.99 21.57
N TRP A 368 -4.32 5.74 21.14
CA TRP A 368 -5.24 4.66 21.49
C TRP A 368 -5.30 4.50 23.02
N ARG A 369 -6.45 4.55 23.68
CA ARG A 369 -7.83 4.37 23.16
C ARG A 369 -8.67 5.63 22.96
N PHE A 370 -8.08 6.81 23.07
CA PHE A 370 -8.82 8.07 22.89
C PHE A 370 -9.04 8.41 21.42
N LYS A 371 -8.12 7.99 20.55
CA LYS A 371 -8.20 8.16 19.10
C LYS A 371 -8.13 6.82 18.39
N GLU A 372 -8.75 6.77 17.21
CA GLU A 372 -8.55 5.75 16.18
C GLU A 372 -8.25 6.54 14.90
N GLY A 373 -7.00 6.51 14.47
CA GLY A 373 -6.43 7.40 13.48
C GLY A 373 -6.37 8.82 13.99
N THR A 374 -6.71 9.73 13.10
CA THR A 374 -6.93 11.14 13.45
C THR A 374 -8.26 11.37 14.17
N GLN A 375 -9.14 10.36 14.28
CA GLN A 375 -10.51 10.53 14.75
C GLN A 375 -10.66 10.30 16.26
N PRO A 376 -11.54 11.05 16.95
CA PRO A 376 -11.93 10.72 18.32
C PRO A 376 -12.62 9.35 18.39
N PHE A 377 -12.27 8.55 19.39
CA PHE A 377 -12.88 7.24 19.62
C PHE A 377 -13.62 7.17 20.96
N THR A 378 -12.92 7.24 22.09
CA THR A 378 -13.55 7.17 23.43
C THR A 378 -13.01 8.21 24.40
N GLY A 379 -13.85 8.64 25.33
CA GLY A 379 -13.45 9.55 26.42
C GLY A 379 -12.98 10.92 25.92
N THR A 380 -12.21 11.61 26.77
CA THR A 380 -11.59 12.90 26.45
C THR A 380 -10.10 12.69 26.27
N ALA A 381 -9.61 12.93 25.05
CA ALA A 381 -8.19 12.80 24.73
C ALA A 381 -7.33 13.78 25.55
N PRO A 382 -6.24 13.32 26.18
CA PRO A 382 -5.25 14.23 26.74
C PRO A 382 -4.53 15.00 25.63
N GLY A 383 -3.84 16.09 25.99
CA GLY A 383 -2.91 16.75 25.07
C GLY A 383 -1.65 15.91 24.83
N GLY A 384 -0.91 16.21 23.76
CA GLY A 384 0.37 15.56 23.46
C GLY A 384 0.26 14.18 22.80
N LEU A 385 -0.90 13.85 22.23
CA LEU A 385 -1.05 12.67 21.37
C LEU A 385 -0.33 12.88 20.03
N THR A 386 0.11 11.78 19.45
CA THR A 386 0.80 11.72 18.16
C THR A 386 -0.12 11.06 17.14
N ASP A 387 -0.37 11.77 16.04
CA ASP A 387 -1.22 11.26 14.95
C ASP A 387 -0.40 10.35 14.02
N PRO A 388 -1.06 9.39 13.34
CA PRO A 388 -0.37 8.52 12.39
C PRO A 388 0.17 9.31 11.20
N VAL A 389 1.24 8.81 10.58
CA VAL A 389 1.84 9.41 9.38
C VAL A 389 1.08 9.04 8.11
N ALA A 390 0.26 7.99 8.14
CA ALA A 390 -0.70 7.67 7.10
C ALA A 390 -1.85 6.85 7.67
N GLU A 391 -3.04 6.97 7.07
CA GLU A 391 -4.22 6.22 7.52
C GLU A 391 -5.15 5.88 6.35
N TYR A 392 -5.96 4.84 6.51
CA TYR A 392 -7.02 4.50 5.57
C TYR A 392 -8.27 3.98 6.27
N GLY A 393 -9.42 4.28 5.68
CA GLY A 393 -10.72 3.91 6.26
C GLY A 393 -11.06 2.44 6.06
N HIS A 394 -11.90 1.92 6.96
CA HIS A 394 -12.49 0.60 6.84
C HIS A 394 -13.39 0.47 5.60
N GLY A 395 -13.39 -0.70 4.96
CA GLY A 395 -14.22 -0.97 3.79
C GLY A 395 -13.64 -1.96 2.79
N SER A 396 -14.22 -1.98 1.59
CA SER A 396 -13.87 -2.89 0.50
C SER A 396 -13.42 -2.17 -0.77
N GLY A 397 -13.32 -0.84 -0.74
CA GLY A 397 -12.83 -0.04 -1.84
C GLY A 397 -11.33 -0.23 -2.11
N PRO A 398 -10.83 0.34 -3.21
CA PRO A 398 -9.45 0.12 -3.68
C PRO A 398 -8.34 0.71 -2.77
N ARG A 399 -8.71 1.58 -1.82
CA ARG A 399 -7.84 2.25 -0.83
C ARG A 399 -8.47 2.20 0.57
N GLN A 400 -9.19 1.10 0.80
CA GLN A 400 -9.80 0.75 2.07
C GLN A 400 -9.35 -0.67 2.43
N GLY A 401 -9.43 -1.01 3.70
CA GLY A 401 -9.06 -2.32 4.21
C GLY A 401 -9.61 -2.50 5.62
N ASN A 402 -9.30 -3.58 6.33
CA ASN A 402 -9.91 -3.83 7.66
C ASN A 402 -8.94 -4.46 8.67
N SER A 403 -7.67 -4.57 8.32
CA SER A 403 -6.59 -5.03 9.20
C SER A 403 -5.25 -4.78 8.53
N ILE A 404 -4.54 -3.71 8.90
CA ILE A 404 -3.23 -3.43 8.33
C ILE A 404 -2.22 -4.51 8.72
N THR A 405 -1.47 -4.99 7.73
CA THR A 405 -0.38 -5.93 7.96
C THR A 405 0.90 -5.20 8.37
N GLY A 406 1.11 -3.98 7.86
CA GLY A 406 2.39 -3.27 7.89
C GLY A 406 3.20 -3.52 6.62
N GLY A 407 4.47 -3.12 6.59
CA GLY A 407 5.24 -3.07 5.35
C GLY A 407 6.73 -2.81 5.54
N TYR A 408 7.43 -2.60 4.42
CA TYR A 408 8.87 -2.33 4.36
C TYR A 408 9.17 -1.19 3.37
N VAL A 409 10.16 -0.37 3.70
CA VAL A 409 10.77 0.52 2.70
C VAL A 409 11.65 -0.31 1.80
N TYR A 410 11.30 -0.39 0.52
CA TYR A 410 11.97 -1.25 -0.44
C TYR A 410 13.36 -0.71 -0.80
N ARG A 411 14.37 -1.59 -0.71
CA ARG A 411 15.78 -1.32 -1.02
C ARG A 411 16.40 -2.32 -1.98
N GLY A 412 15.56 -3.19 -2.56
CA GLY A 412 15.97 -4.25 -3.46
C GLY A 412 16.26 -3.78 -4.89
N PRO A 413 16.41 -4.75 -5.81
CA PRO A 413 16.85 -4.50 -7.18
C PRO A 413 15.78 -3.88 -8.10
N VAL A 414 14.51 -3.84 -7.73
CA VAL A 414 13.46 -3.24 -8.57
C VAL A 414 13.47 -1.72 -8.45
N THR A 415 13.95 -1.04 -9.49
CA THR A 415 14.19 0.42 -9.49
C THR A 415 12.95 1.25 -9.16
N SER A 416 11.79 0.91 -9.72
CA SER A 416 10.53 1.65 -9.52
C SER A 416 10.04 1.64 -8.06
N LEU A 417 10.42 0.60 -7.29
CA LEU A 417 10.05 0.48 -5.88
C LEU A 417 11.06 1.11 -4.92
N GLN A 418 12.26 1.52 -5.37
CA GLN A 418 13.27 2.04 -4.46
C GLN A 418 12.78 3.25 -3.67
N GLY A 419 12.89 3.17 -2.34
CA GLY A 419 12.43 4.24 -1.44
C GLY A 419 10.92 4.31 -1.23
N GLN A 420 10.15 3.39 -1.82
CA GLN A 420 8.72 3.22 -1.55
C GLN A 420 8.53 2.40 -0.27
N TYR A 421 7.64 2.81 0.61
CA TYR A 421 7.10 1.97 1.66
C TYR A 421 5.97 1.13 1.07
N VAL A 422 6.20 -0.17 0.92
CA VAL A 422 5.22 -1.14 0.40
C VAL A 422 4.55 -1.83 1.59
N PHE A 423 3.23 -1.78 1.65
CA PHE A 423 2.43 -2.32 2.74
C PHE A 423 1.14 -2.95 2.21
N ALA A 424 0.48 -3.74 3.06
CA ALA A 424 -0.75 -4.42 2.69
C ALA A 424 -1.76 -4.45 3.84
N ASP A 425 -2.97 -4.83 3.47
CA ASP A 425 -4.07 -5.12 4.38
C ASP A 425 -4.41 -6.62 4.31
N PHE A 426 -4.50 -7.25 5.48
CA PHE A 426 -4.75 -8.67 5.61
C PHE A 426 -6.15 -9.07 5.11
N VAL A 427 -7.19 -8.27 5.36
CA VAL A 427 -8.57 -8.66 5.06
C VAL A 427 -8.91 -8.45 3.60
N SER A 428 -8.62 -7.26 3.07
CA SER A 428 -8.92 -6.91 1.68
C SER A 428 -7.96 -7.55 0.68
N GLY A 429 -6.73 -7.87 1.12
CA GLY A 429 -5.66 -8.28 0.22
C GLY A 429 -5.13 -7.14 -0.65
N ASN A 430 -5.51 -5.89 -0.37
CA ASN A 430 -4.97 -4.73 -1.05
C ASN A 430 -3.49 -4.57 -0.72
N ILE A 431 -2.71 -4.21 -1.73
CA ILE A 431 -1.29 -3.90 -1.64
C ILE A 431 -1.12 -2.47 -2.12
N TRP A 432 -0.41 -1.66 -1.33
CA TRP A 432 -0.18 -0.27 -1.67
C TRP A 432 1.29 0.10 -1.52
N SER A 433 1.64 1.22 -2.12
CA SER A 433 2.87 1.90 -1.77
C SER A 433 2.71 3.42 -1.68
N VAL A 434 3.60 4.02 -0.91
CA VAL A 434 3.80 5.47 -0.82
C VAL A 434 5.30 5.77 -0.77
N PRO A 435 5.77 6.92 -1.26
CA PRO A 435 7.16 7.31 -1.06
C PRO A 435 7.45 7.41 0.43
N PHE A 436 8.51 6.78 0.92
CA PHE A 436 8.85 6.85 2.36
C PHE A 436 9.04 8.31 2.82
N ALA A 437 9.55 9.18 1.95
CA ALA A 437 9.70 10.60 2.21
C ALA A 437 8.36 11.36 2.44
N SER A 438 7.22 10.75 2.10
CA SER A 438 5.89 11.30 2.36
C SER A 438 5.32 10.90 3.73
N LEU A 439 5.95 9.96 4.44
CA LEU A 439 5.60 9.57 5.81
C LEU A 439 6.27 10.53 6.79
N VAL A 440 5.63 11.68 7.03
CA VAL A 440 6.19 12.79 7.80
C VAL A 440 5.49 12.91 9.16
N PRO A 441 6.20 12.82 10.30
CA PRO A 441 5.62 13.05 11.61
C PRO A 441 4.87 14.38 11.71
N GLY A 442 3.64 14.34 12.24
CA GLY A 442 2.76 15.50 12.33
C GLY A 442 1.97 15.82 11.05
N GLN A 443 2.08 14.98 10.01
CA GLN A 443 1.24 15.06 8.81
C GLN A 443 0.70 13.67 8.48
N THR A 444 -0.63 13.52 8.50
CA THR A 444 -1.28 12.27 8.12
C THR A 444 -1.54 12.24 6.63
N LEU A 445 -0.89 11.32 5.92
CA LEU A 445 -1.12 11.08 4.50
C LEU A 445 -2.43 10.32 4.29
N ALA A 446 -3.36 10.92 3.54
CA ALA A 446 -4.64 10.30 3.21
C ALA A 446 -4.49 9.16 2.19
N SER A 447 -5.34 8.13 2.32
CA SER A 447 -5.28 6.93 1.46
C SER A 447 -5.46 7.21 -0.03
N SER A 448 -6.09 8.33 -0.42
CA SER A 448 -6.18 8.78 -1.82
C SER A 448 -4.82 8.96 -2.51
N ARG A 449 -3.74 9.05 -1.74
CA ARG A 449 -2.35 9.16 -2.22
C ARG A 449 -1.62 7.82 -2.34
N PHE A 450 -2.29 6.71 -2.03
CA PHE A 450 -1.69 5.39 -2.08
C PHE A 450 -1.75 4.84 -3.50
N ALA A 451 -0.58 4.51 -4.06
CA ALA A 451 -0.48 3.79 -5.32
C ALA A 451 -0.98 2.35 -5.10
N ARG A 452 -1.89 1.87 -5.96
CA ARG A 452 -2.49 0.52 -5.88
C ARG A 452 -1.59 -0.49 -6.57
N ARG A 453 -1.01 -1.41 -5.81
CA ARG A 453 0.04 -2.32 -6.29
C ARG A 453 -0.45 -3.74 -6.58
N ASN A 454 -1.75 -4.00 -6.46
CA ASN A 454 -2.31 -5.35 -6.66
C ASN A 454 -2.01 -5.95 -8.04
N GLU A 455 -2.04 -5.15 -9.11
CA GLU A 455 -1.74 -5.63 -10.46
C GLU A 455 -0.23 -5.82 -10.70
N ASP A 456 0.59 -4.90 -10.20
CA ASP A 456 2.05 -5.04 -10.22
C ASP A 456 2.52 -6.27 -9.45
N PHE A 457 1.89 -6.53 -8.31
CA PHE A 457 2.23 -7.62 -7.41
C PHE A 457 1.51 -8.93 -7.73
N ALA A 458 0.76 -9.00 -8.84
CA ALA A 458 0.10 -10.22 -9.26
C ALA A 458 1.16 -11.32 -9.54
N PRO A 459 1.13 -12.44 -8.78
CA PRO A 459 2.20 -13.43 -8.80
C PRO A 459 2.19 -14.29 -10.07
N ASP A 460 3.34 -14.87 -10.40
CA ASP A 460 3.50 -15.80 -11.51
C ASP A 460 2.77 -17.15 -11.30
N ALA A 461 2.52 -17.53 -10.05
CA ALA A 461 1.76 -18.72 -9.68
C ALA A 461 1.18 -18.58 -8.26
N GLY A 462 0.14 -19.36 -7.95
CA GLY A 462 -0.51 -19.32 -6.63
C GLY A 462 -1.36 -18.06 -6.42
N THR A 463 -1.85 -17.89 -5.18
CA THR A 463 -2.73 -16.77 -4.83
C THR A 463 -2.09 -15.95 -3.72
N LEU A 464 -1.84 -14.67 -3.99
CA LEU A 464 -1.40 -13.71 -2.99
C LEU A 464 -2.62 -13.02 -2.39
N ASN A 465 -3.11 -13.56 -1.28
CA ASN A 465 -4.20 -13.01 -0.48
C ASN A 465 -3.90 -13.19 1.00
N SER A 466 -4.69 -12.53 1.86
CA SER A 466 -4.54 -12.61 3.32
C SER A 466 -3.08 -12.49 3.76
N ILE A 467 -2.50 -11.36 3.36
CA ILE A 467 -1.06 -11.10 3.45
C ILE A 467 -0.71 -10.95 4.92
N ALA A 468 -0.13 -11.99 5.53
CA ALA A 468 0.08 -12.09 6.96
C ALA A 468 1.36 -11.41 7.44
N SER A 469 2.32 -11.21 6.55
CA SER A 469 3.56 -10.50 6.86
C SER A 469 4.32 -10.19 5.59
N PHE A 470 5.32 -9.35 5.75
CA PHE A 470 6.43 -9.15 4.85
C PHE A 470 7.74 -9.64 5.49
N GLY A 471 8.81 -9.71 4.70
CA GLY A 471 10.18 -9.91 5.15
C GLY A 471 11.18 -9.43 4.10
N GLU A 472 12.45 -9.30 4.45
CA GLU A 472 13.53 -8.87 3.55
C GLU A 472 14.73 -9.83 3.71
N ASP A 473 15.42 -10.14 2.61
CA ASP A 473 16.70 -10.85 2.65
C ASP A 473 17.90 -9.89 2.66
N SER A 474 19.11 -10.44 2.73
CA SER A 474 20.35 -9.63 2.76
C SER A 474 20.63 -8.86 1.47
N ALA A 475 19.94 -9.17 0.36
CA ALA A 475 20.05 -8.46 -0.91
C ALA A 475 18.94 -7.40 -1.08
N GLY A 476 18.07 -7.24 -0.08
CA GLY A 476 16.95 -6.31 -0.12
C GLY A 476 15.74 -6.81 -0.89
N ASN A 477 15.69 -8.10 -1.25
CA ASN A 477 14.51 -8.66 -1.90
C ASN A 477 13.36 -8.69 -0.90
N LEU A 478 12.20 -8.16 -1.31
CA LEU A 478 10.99 -8.14 -0.50
C LEU A 478 10.25 -9.46 -0.65
N PHE A 479 9.84 -10.04 0.49
CA PHE A 479 9.01 -11.22 0.56
C PHE A 479 7.62 -10.87 1.05
N LEU A 480 6.60 -11.54 0.51
CA LEU A 480 5.22 -11.46 0.96
C LEU A 480 4.75 -12.86 1.38
N ILE A 481 3.99 -12.92 2.47
CA ILE A 481 3.50 -14.16 3.05
C ILE A 481 1.98 -14.19 2.91
N SER A 482 1.45 -15.17 2.17
CA SER A 482 0.03 -15.49 2.29
C SER A 482 -0.17 -16.44 3.47
N ILE A 483 -1.13 -16.14 4.35
CA ILE A 483 -1.49 -17.06 5.46
C ILE A 483 -1.95 -18.43 4.94
N GLY A 484 -2.37 -18.51 3.67
CA GLY A 484 -2.75 -19.74 2.97
C GLY A 484 -1.60 -20.71 2.71
N GLY A 485 -0.35 -20.30 2.93
CA GLY A 485 0.80 -21.20 2.90
C GLY A 485 1.78 -21.00 1.74
N ASP A 486 1.58 -19.97 0.92
CA ASP A 486 2.50 -19.58 -0.14
C ASP A 486 3.39 -18.40 0.28
N ILE A 487 4.64 -18.43 -0.15
CA ILE A 487 5.66 -17.40 0.06
C ILE A 487 6.06 -16.83 -1.31
N PHE A 488 6.04 -15.51 -1.42
CA PHE A 488 6.33 -14.78 -2.64
C PHE A 488 7.56 -13.90 -2.48
N MET A 489 8.29 -13.67 -3.56
CA MET A 489 9.46 -12.80 -3.61
C MET A 489 9.32 -11.81 -4.76
N VAL A 490 9.51 -10.52 -4.47
CA VAL A 490 9.56 -9.45 -5.46
C VAL A 490 10.93 -9.45 -6.13
N ARG A 491 10.96 -9.46 -7.46
CA ARG A 491 12.17 -9.46 -8.30
C ARG A 491 12.01 -8.51 -9.50
N PRO A 492 13.11 -8.15 -10.17
CA PRO A 492 13.03 -7.43 -11.44
C PRO A 492 12.22 -8.23 -12.48
N GLY A 493 11.22 -7.57 -13.06
CA GLY A 493 10.50 -8.03 -14.24
C GLY A 493 11.35 -7.88 -15.50
N THR A 494 11.01 -8.68 -16.50
CA THR A 494 11.61 -8.64 -17.85
C THR A 494 10.87 -7.69 -18.77
#